data_AF-A0A6B3EKS2-F1
#
_entry.id   AF-A0A6B3EKS2-F1
#
_cell.length_a   1.000
_cell.length_b   1.000
_cell.length_c   1.000
_cell.angle_alpha   90.00
_cell.angle_beta   90.00
_cell.angle_gamma   90.00
#
_symmetry.space_group_name_H-M   'P 1'
#
loop_
_entity.id
_entity.type
_entity.pdbx_description
1 polymer ?
#
loop_
_entity_poly.entity_id
_entity_poly.type
_entity_poly.pdbx_seq_one_letter_code
_entity_poly.pdbx_strand_id
1 'polypeptide(L)'
;TRAVTYAADGLDMTGYLALPGGSGPGPAVLIGPEGPGVSDVERGRAEALAELGYVALAFDLHGGRYFREPEDMNARCLPLLADAGRL
;
A
#
# COMPACT_ATOMS: atom_id res chain seq x y z
N THR A 1 13.72 2.34 -6.73
CA THR A 1 12.61 1.78 -5.94
C THR A 1 12.72 0.27 -5.91
N ARG A 2 11.95 -0.43 -5.06
CA ARG A 2 11.89 -1.91 -5.03
C ARG A 2 10.59 -2.42 -4.41
N ALA A 3 10.19 -3.63 -4.76
CA ALA A 3 9.17 -4.36 -4.03
C ALA A 3 9.71 -4.85 -2.67
N VAL A 4 8.86 -4.86 -1.65
CA VAL A 4 9.14 -5.44 -0.33
C VAL A 4 8.01 -6.36 0.08
N THR A 5 8.35 -7.57 0.47
CA THR A 5 7.40 -8.54 1.03
C THR A 5 7.39 -8.45 2.54
N TYR A 6 6.21 -8.50 3.14
CA TYR A 6 6.02 -8.56 4.59
C TYR A 6 4.75 -9.34 4.93
N ALA A 7 4.72 -9.97 6.11
CA ALA A 7 3.54 -10.70 6.58
C ALA A 7 2.62 -9.79 7.40
N ALA A 8 1.32 -9.80 7.12
CA ALA A 8 0.28 -9.12 7.88
C ALA A 8 -1.05 -9.86 7.76
N ASP A 9 -1.82 -9.96 8.84
CA ASP A 9 -3.14 -10.64 8.86
C ASP A 9 -3.15 -12.05 8.24
N GLY A 10 -2.04 -12.79 8.40
CA GLY A 10 -1.88 -14.13 7.84
C GLY A 10 -1.68 -14.17 6.31
N LEU A 11 -1.43 -13.02 5.68
CA LEU A 11 -1.17 -12.87 4.24
C LEU A 11 0.27 -12.40 4.00
N ASP A 12 0.85 -12.86 2.90
CA ASP A 12 2.07 -12.27 2.34
C ASP A 12 1.70 -11.05 1.49
N MET A 13 2.10 -9.88 1.97
CA MET A 13 1.85 -8.60 1.34
C MET A 13 3.03 -8.20 0.46
N THR A 14 2.78 -7.45 -0.62
CA THR A 14 3.84 -6.90 -1.49
C THR A 14 3.70 -5.39 -1.64
N GLY A 15 4.46 -4.64 -0.85
CA GLY A 15 4.51 -3.19 -0.92
C GLY A 15 5.53 -2.64 -1.93
N TYR A 16 5.39 -1.36 -2.27
CA TYR A 16 6.32 -0.62 -3.11
C TYR A 16 7.12 0.39 -2.29
N LEU A 17 8.43 0.15 -2.18
CA LEU A 17 9.36 0.97 -1.40
C LEU A 17 10.18 1.88 -2.31
N ALA A 18 10.03 3.18 -2.11
CA ALA A 18 10.90 4.22 -2.66
C ALA A 18 11.85 4.72 -1.57
N LEU A 19 13.14 4.79 -1.92
CA LEU A 19 14.20 5.25 -1.03
C LEU A 19 14.79 6.54 -1.59
N PRO A 20 15.07 7.54 -0.74
CA PRO A 20 15.76 8.74 -1.17
C PRO A 20 17.22 8.41 -1.52
N GLY A 21 17.88 9.30 -2.25
CA GLY A 21 19.33 9.21 -2.44
C GLY A 21 20.08 9.38 -1.12
N GLY A 22 21.19 8.66 -0.95
CA GLY A 22 22.04 8.71 0.25
C GLY A 22 22.02 7.44 1.09
N SER A 23 22.72 7.46 2.23
CA SER A 23 22.81 6.33 3.16
C SER A 23 22.42 6.74 4.57
N GLY A 24 21.57 5.96 5.22
CA GLY A 24 21.24 6.10 6.64
C GLY A 24 19.74 6.21 6.91
N PRO A 25 19.34 6.24 8.20
CA PRO A 25 17.96 6.45 8.61
C PRO A 25 17.46 7.84 8.17
N GLY A 26 16.20 7.91 7.75
CA GLY A 26 15.55 9.16 7.33
C GLY A 26 14.07 9.16 7.71
N PRO A 27 13.38 10.29 7.56
CA PRO A 27 11.94 10.37 7.82
C PRO A 27 11.19 9.42 6.87
N ALA A 28 10.20 8.71 7.41
CA ALA A 28 9.44 7.71 6.67
C ALA A 28 7.96 8.09 6.55
N VAL A 29 7.38 7.78 5.39
CA VAL A 29 5.96 7.97 5.08
C VAL A 29 5.36 6.64 4.64
N LEU A 30 4.23 6.28 5.26
CA LEU A 30 3.41 5.16 4.84
C LEU A 30 2.26 5.68 3.98
N ILE A 31 2.07 5.11 2.79
CA ILE A 31 1.04 5.50 1.82
C ILE A 31 0.01 4.40 1.74
N GLY A 32 -1.22 4.71 2.13
CA GLY A 32 -2.36 3.82 1.98
C GLY A 32 -2.84 3.74 0.53
N PRO A 33 -3.14 2.54 0.02
CA PRO A 33 -3.73 2.39 -1.30
C PRO A 33 -5.19 2.86 -1.29
N GLU A 34 -5.69 3.21 -2.46
CA GLU A 34 -7.13 3.27 -2.67
C GLU A 34 -7.78 1.87 -2.52
N GLY A 35 -9.12 1.82 -2.51
CA GLY A 35 -9.89 0.60 -2.34
C GLY A 35 -9.36 -0.59 -3.15
N PRO A 36 -9.15 -0.46 -4.48
CA PRO A 36 -8.61 -1.50 -5.35
C PRO A 36 -7.26 -2.11 -4.97
N GLY A 37 -6.40 -1.37 -4.29
CA GLY A 37 -5.02 -1.75 -3.99
C GLY A 37 -3.99 -0.79 -4.59
N VAL A 38 -2.71 -1.16 -4.49
CA VAL A 38 -1.58 -0.30 -4.91
C VAL A 38 -1.52 -0.20 -6.43
N SER A 39 -1.74 1.01 -6.95
CA SER A 39 -1.68 1.36 -8.37
C SER A 39 -0.43 2.19 -8.70
N ASP A 40 -0.32 2.64 -9.95
CA ASP A 40 0.73 3.57 -10.37
C ASP A 40 0.60 4.95 -9.71
N VAL A 41 -0.59 5.32 -9.21
CA VAL A 41 -0.80 6.58 -8.47
C VAL A 41 0.00 6.56 -7.17
N GLU A 42 -0.16 5.53 -6.33
CA GLU A 42 0.57 5.41 -5.06
C GLU A 42 2.07 5.24 -5.29
N ARG A 43 2.46 4.50 -6.34
CA ARG A 43 3.88 4.31 -6.70
C ARG A 43 4.53 5.64 -7.09
N GLY A 44 3.85 6.45 -7.92
CA GLY A 44 4.31 7.78 -8.29
C GLY A 44 4.38 8.73 -7.08
N ARG A 45 3.45 8.63 -6.12
CA ARG A 45 3.53 9.40 -4.86
C ARG A 45 4.73 8.96 -4.00
N ALA A 46 5.01 7.67 -3.93
CA ALA A 46 6.18 7.15 -3.21
C ALA A 46 7.49 7.67 -3.83
N GLU A 47 7.58 7.66 -5.16
CA GLU A 47 8.74 8.21 -5.88
C GLU A 47 8.93 9.70 -5.63
N ALA A 48 7.87 10.50 -5.77
CA ALA A 48 7.94 11.94 -5.51
C ALA A 48 8.37 12.26 -4.06
N LEU A 49 7.91 11.47 -3.08
CA LEU A 49 8.36 11.63 -1.68
C LEU A 49 9.83 11.24 -1.51
N ALA A 50 10.31 10.20 -2.20
CA ALA A 50 11.71 9.83 -2.19
C ALA A 50 12.62 10.91 -2.80
N GLU A 51 12.17 11.58 -3.86
CA GLU A 51 12.87 12.74 -4.44
C GLU A 51 13.00 13.90 -3.44
N LEU A 52 12.05 14.01 -2.50
CA LEU A 52 12.06 15.00 -1.42
C LEU A 52 12.83 14.56 -0.16
N GLY A 53 13.47 13.38 -0.18
CA GLY A 53 14.29 12.89 0.93
C GLY A 53 13.60 11.94 1.91
N TYR A 54 12.37 11.49 1.60
CA TYR A 54 11.62 10.57 2.47
C TYR A 54 11.80 9.11 2.06
N VAL A 55 11.84 8.20 3.04
CA VAL A 55 11.59 6.78 2.80
C VAL A 55 10.08 6.60 2.65
N ALA A 56 9.60 6.18 1.49
CA ALA A 56 8.16 6.06 1.22
C ALA A 56 7.77 4.62 0.90
N LEU A 57 6.81 4.08 1.64
CA LEU A 57 6.25 2.74 1.40
C LEU A 57 4.77 2.87 1.04
N ALA A 58 4.41 2.55 -0.20
CA ALA A 58 3.03 2.23 -0.54
C ALA A 58 2.77 0.78 -0.13
N PHE A 59 1.93 0.60 0.89
CA PHE A 59 1.69 -0.72 1.47
C PHE A 59 0.52 -1.41 0.78
N ASP A 60 0.59 -2.73 0.78
CA ASP A 60 -0.43 -3.61 0.26
C ASP A 60 -1.39 -4.05 1.37
N LEU A 61 -2.68 -4.01 1.06
CA LEU A 61 -3.80 -4.33 1.94
C LEU A 61 -4.47 -5.67 1.58
N HIS A 62 -4.15 -6.24 0.41
CA HIS A 62 -4.91 -7.34 -0.19
C HIS A 62 -4.09 -8.59 -0.48
N GLY A 63 -2.79 -8.61 -0.17
CA GLY A 63 -1.91 -9.78 -0.33
C GLY A 63 -1.52 -10.02 -1.79
N GLY A 64 -1.04 -8.98 -2.46
CA GLY A 64 -0.61 -8.97 -3.85
C GLY A 64 -1.74 -8.82 -4.85
N ARG A 65 -2.97 -8.60 -4.38
CA ARG A 65 -4.17 -8.50 -5.23
C ARG A 65 -4.49 -7.05 -5.56
N TYR A 66 -4.95 -6.85 -6.79
CA TYR A 66 -5.56 -5.60 -7.24
C TYR A 66 -6.95 -5.93 -7.80
N PHE A 67 -7.98 -5.28 -7.27
CA PHE A 67 -9.36 -5.48 -7.70
C PHE A 67 -9.67 -4.65 -8.95
N ARG A 68 -10.06 -5.31 -10.03
CA ARG A 68 -10.38 -4.63 -11.30
C ARG A 68 -11.87 -4.37 -11.46
N GLU A 69 -12.68 -5.35 -11.02
CA GLU A 69 -14.13 -5.27 -11.13
C GLU A 69 -14.72 -4.61 -9.87
N PRO A 70 -15.60 -3.60 -10.01
CA PRO A 70 -16.26 -2.96 -8.87
C PRO A 70 -17.02 -3.94 -7.97
N GLU A 71 -17.58 -5.00 -8.55
CA GLU A 71 -18.32 -6.04 -7.83
C GLU A 71 -17.44 -6.79 -6.83
N ASP A 72 -16.18 -7.09 -7.18
CA ASP A 72 -15.24 -7.76 -6.28
C ASP A 72 -14.85 -6.86 -5.10
N MET A 73 -14.72 -5.56 -5.36
CA MET A 73 -14.48 -4.56 -4.31
C MET A 73 -15.67 -4.47 -3.36
N ASN A 74 -16.88 -4.40 -3.90
CA ASN A 74 -18.11 -4.38 -3.10
C ASN A 74 -18.24 -5.64 -2.25
N ALA A 75 -17.98 -6.82 -2.83
CA ALA A 75 -18.02 -8.09 -2.09
C ALA A 75 -17.03 -8.12 -0.91
N ARG A 76 -15.88 -7.44 -1.03
CA ARG A 76 -14.89 -7.31 0.06
C ARG A 76 -15.28 -6.25 1.10
N CYS A 77 -15.78 -5.10 0.68
CA CYS A 77 -16.02 -3.94 1.56
C CYS A 77 -17.38 -3.96 2.27
N LEU A 78 -18.45 -4.38 1.59
CA LEU A 78 -19.81 -4.36 2.17
C LEU A 78 -19.93 -5.16 3.48
N PRO A 79 -19.31 -6.35 3.63
CA PRO A 79 -19.34 -7.07 4.90
C PRO A 79 -18.65 -6.35 6.06
N LEU A 80 -17.67 -5.47 5.79
CA LEU A 80 -17.00 -4.66 6.82
C LEU A 80 -17.90 -3.53 7.31
N LEU A 81 -18.70 -2.94 6.40
CA LEU A 81 -19.66 -1.88 6.74
C LEU A 81 -20.85 -2.41 7.54
N ALA A 82 -21.24 -3.67 7.31
CA ALA A 82 -22.35 -4.32 8.01
C ALA A 82 -22.00 -4.71 9.46
N ASP A 83 -20.72 -4.70 9.83
CA ASP A 83 -20.23 -5.07 11.16
C ASP A 83 -19.27 -4.00 11.69
N ALA A 84 -19.85 -2.91 12.19
CA ALA A 84 -19.10 -1.76 12.70
C ALA A 84 -18.19 -2.10 13.91
N GLY A 85 -18.40 -3.24 14.59
CA GLY A 85 -17.52 -3.71 15.65
C GLY A 85 -16.21 -4.31 15.16
N ARG A 86 -16.05 -4.49 13.84
CA ARG A 86 -14.83 -4.97 13.18
C ARG A 86 -13.99 -3.86 12.54
N LEU A 87 -14.45 -2.61 12.57
CA LEU A 87 -13.67 -1.42 12.21
C LEU A 87 -12.85 -0.94 13.41
#